data_AF-A0A151QQ22-F1
#
_entry.id   AF-A0A151QQ22-F1
#
_cell.length_a   1.000
_cell.length_b   1.000
_cell.length_c   1.000
_cell.angle_alpha   90.00
_cell.angle_beta   90.00
_cell.angle_gamma   90.00
#
_symmetry.space_group_name_H-M   'P 1'
#
loop_
_entity.id
_entity.type
_entity.pdbx_description
1 polymer ?
#
loop_
_entity_poly.entity_id
_entity_poly.type
_entity_poly.pdbx_seq_one_letter_code
_entity_poly.pdbx_strand_id
1 'polypeptide(L)'
;MTKLTVLIVFAVLFVAHTCSAASKQQEQESCSEQLESVNLRPCAKHVMEKIQRDDDDDDDDVLAMRGRVNYIRKGKRQVLEKCCEEMSELQSAKCQCRALQKIMEEQSQNLDKTQEEEMEKELMYLAMRCGFGPMLGCDLRSHHN
;
A
#
# COMPACT_ATOMS: atom_id res chain seq x y z
N MET A 1 -16.37 50.58 16.65
CA MET A 1 -15.04 49.92 16.50
C MET A 1 -15.08 48.40 16.62
N THR A 2 -16.17 47.77 17.07
CA THR A 2 -16.30 46.30 17.21
C THR A 2 -16.62 45.54 15.92
N LYS A 3 -17.17 46.20 14.89
CA LYS A 3 -17.51 45.55 13.61
C LYS A 3 -16.28 45.24 12.74
N LEU A 4 -15.21 46.04 12.84
CA LEU A 4 -13.99 45.84 12.06
C LEU A 4 -13.17 44.65 12.59
N THR A 5 -13.12 44.46 13.90
CA THR A 5 -12.41 43.36 14.55
C THR A 5 -13.04 42.01 14.26
N VAL A 6 -14.37 41.93 14.13
CA VAL A 6 -15.06 40.67 13.77
C VAL A 6 -14.71 40.25 12.34
N LEU A 7 -14.65 41.19 11.40
CA LEU A 7 -14.28 40.89 10.00
C LEU A 7 -12.83 40.40 9.86
N ILE A 8 -11.91 40.93 10.66
CA ILE A 8 -10.51 40.50 10.67
C ILE A 8 -10.38 39.06 11.22
N VAL A 9 -11.10 38.72 12.28
CA VAL A 9 -11.06 37.35 12.86
C VAL A 9 -11.62 36.31 11.88
N PHE A 10 -12.70 36.62 11.16
CA PHE A 10 -13.22 35.72 10.13
C PHE A 10 -12.23 35.54 8.97
N ALA A 11 -11.59 36.61 8.48
CA ALA A 11 -10.63 36.53 7.39
C ALA A 11 -9.41 35.64 7.74
N VAL A 12 -8.91 35.70 8.98
CA VAL A 12 -7.77 34.87 9.42
C VAL A 12 -8.15 33.38 9.53
N LEU A 13 -9.38 33.06 9.93
CA LEU A 13 -9.86 31.67 10.01
C LEU A 13 -10.04 31.01 8.62
N PHE A 14 -10.37 31.80 7.60
CA PHE A 14 -10.49 31.30 6.22
C PHE A 14 -9.12 30.99 5.58
N VAL A 15 -8.09 31.80 5.83
CA VAL A 15 -6.74 31.60 5.26
C VAL A 15 -6.06 30.34 5.82
N ALA A 16 -6.33 29.96 7.07
CA ALA A 16 -5.78 28.74 7.66
C ALA A 16 -6.34 27.44 7.00
N HIS A 17 -7.57 27.47 6.51
CA HIS A 17 -8.20 26.32 5.84
C HIS A 17 -7.76 26.19 4.37
N THR A 18 -7.55 27.29 3.66
CA THR A 18 -7.17 27.25 2.24
C THR A 18 -5.72 26.78 2.03
N CYS A 19 -4.78 27.17 2.90
CA CYS A 19 -3.39 26.69 2.84
C CYS A 19 -3.25 25.18 3.17
N SER A 20 -4.13 24.66 4.03
CA SER A 20 -4.13 23.25 4.43
C SER A 20 -4.70 22.33 3.35
N ALA A 21 -5.63 22.82 2.53
CA ALA A 21 -6.18 22.07 1.39
C ALA A 21 -5.20 22.05 0.21
N ALA A 22 -4.58 23.19 -0.11
CA ALA A 22 -3.60 23.29 -1.20
C ALA A 22 -2.36 22.42 -0.98
N SER A 23 -1.83 22.38 0.25
CA SER A 23 -0.68 21.53 0.60
C SER A 23 -1.00 20.03 0.51
N LYS A 24 -2.20 19.61 0.93
CA LYS A 24 -2.67 18.23 0.77
C LYS A 24 -2.82 17.82 -0.69
N GLN A 25 -3.34 18.72 -1.53
CA GLN A 25 -3.56 18.47 -2.94
C GLN A 25 -2.25 18.36 -3.71
N GLN A 26 -1.26 19.21 -3.40
CA GLN A 26 0.08 19.14 -3.98
C GLN A 26 0.84 17.87 -3.56
N GLU A 27 0.72 17.43 -2.30
CA GLU A 27 1.30 16.17 -1.82
C GLU A 27 0.65 14.96 -2.51
N GLN A 28 -0.65 15.04 -2.82
CA GLN A 28 -1.41 14.01 -3.52
C GLN A 28 -1.03 13.87 -5.01
N GLU A 29 -0.77 14.97 -5.72
CA GLU A 29 -0.27 14.93 -7.11
C GLU A 29 1.14 14.33 -7.18
N SER A 30 2.07 14.82 -6.35
CA SER A 30 3.46 14.31 -6.34
C SER A 30 3.53 12.81 -6.01
N CYS A 31 2.61 12.34 -5.18
CA CYS A 31 2.48 10.93 -4.85
C CYS A 31 2.00 10.09 -6.03
N SER A 32 1.05 10.60 -6.81
CA SER A 32 0.53 9.90 -7.98
C SER A 32 1.61 9.72 -9.04
N GLU A 33 2.41 10.76 -9.28
CA GLU A 33 3.56 10.68 -10.19
C GLU A 33 4.60 9.65 -9.73
N GLN A 34 4.92 9.62 -8.43
CA GLN A 34 5.82 8.61 -7.85
C GLN A 34 5.25 7.18 -7.98
N LEU A 35 3.93 7.00 -7.81
CA LEU A 35 3.27 5.71 -7.98
C LEU A 35 3.30 5.19 -9.43
N GLU A 36 3.41 6.07 -10.43
CA GLU A 36 3.56 5.66 -11.83
C GLU A 36 4.99 5.21 -12.15
N SER A 37 5.99 5.76 -11.46
CA SER A 37 7.39 5.36 -11.63
C SER A 37 7.75 4.05 -10.95
N VAL A 38 7.05 3.67 -9.88
CA VAL A 38 7.36 2.48 -9.08
C VAL A 38 6.66 1.23 -9.62
N ASN A 39 7.38 0.11 -9.67
CA ASN A 39 6.83 -1.14 -10.15
C ASN A 39 6.19 -1.96 -9.02
N LEU A 40 4.87 -1.89 -8.89
CA LEU A 40 4.11 -2.62 -7.86
C LEU A 40 3.87 -4.11 -8.20
N ARG A 41 4.24 -4.56 -9.41
CA ARG A 41 4.02 -5.95 -9.85
C ARG A 41 4.68 -7.01 -8.96
N PRO A 42 5.92 -6.84 -8.46
CA PRO A 42 6.54 -7.81 -7.55
C PRO A 42 5.75 -7.95 -6.25
N CYS A 43 5.21 -6.85 -5.72
CA CYS A 43 4.39 -6.84 -4.52
C CYS A 43 3.06 -7.56 -4.74
N ALA A 44 2.33 -7.18 -5.79
CA ALA A 44 1.07 -7.84 -6.17
C ALA A 44 1.27 -9.35 -6.37
N LYS A 45 2.32 -9.74 -7.10
CA LYS A 45 2.65 -11.16 -7.31
C LYS A 45 2.93 -11.90 -5.99
N HIS A 46 3.69 -11.30 -5.07
CA HIS A 46 3.98 -11.92 -3.78
C HIS A 46 2.72 -12.17 -2.96
N VAL A 47 1.83 -11.17 -2.92
CA VAL A 47 0.58 -11.22 -2.17
C VAL A 47 -0.38 -12.25 -2.76
N MET A 48 -0.61 -12.21 -4.09
CA MET A 48 -1.48 -13.17 -4.78
C MET A 48 -0.99 -14.61 -4.66
N GLU A 49 0.33 -14.84 -4.74
CA GLU A 49 0.93 -16.18 -4.55
C GLU A 49 0.79 -16.72 -3.12
N LYS A 50 0.47 -15.85 -2.16
CA LYS A 50 0.30 -16.21 -0.75
C LYS A 50 -1.15 -16.55 -0.45
N ILE A 51 -2.08 -15.69 -0.87
CA ILE A 51 -3.52 -15.90 -0.70
C ILE A 51 -3.98 -17.16 -1.44
N GLN A 52 -3.46 -17.43 -2.64
CA GLN A 52 -3.83 -18.64 -3.40
C GLN A 52 -3.23 -19.93 -2.83
N ARG A 53 -2.13 -19.86 -2.04
CA ARG A 53 -1.48 -21.07 -1.52
C ARG A 53 -2.14 -21.64 -0.27
N ASP A 54 -2.86 -20.81 0.49
CA ASP A 54 -3.56 -21.28 1.68
C ASP A 54 -4.78 -22.16 1.33
N ASP A 55 -5.16 -22.22 0.03
CA ASP A 55 -6.20 -23.12 -0.51
C ASP A 55 -5.65 -24.45 -1.10
N ASP A 56 -4.34 -24.55 -1.38
CA ASP A 56 -3.74 -25.62 -2.22
C ASP A 56 -2.79 -26.58 -1.46
N ASP A 57 -2.74 -26.55 -0.12
CA ASP A 57 -1.85 -27.40 0.70
C ASP A 57 -2.40 -28.84 0.91
N ASP A 58 -2.82 -29.49 -0.18
CA ASP A 58 -2.92 -30.95 -0.27
C ASP A 58 -2.05 -31.44 -1.44
N ASP A 59 -1.25 -32.46 -1.15
CA ASP A 59 -0.48 -33.32 -2.06
C ASP A 59 0.98 -32.95 -2.44
N ASP A 60 1.85 -33.71 -1.78
CA ASP A 60 2.78 -34.68 -2.37
C ASP A 60 4.28 -34.38 -2.51
N ASP A 61 5.03 -35.33 -1.93
CA ASP A 61 6.40 -35.75 -2.25
C ASP A 61 7.60 -35.04 -1.57
N VAL A 62 7.76 -35.33 -0.27
CA VAL A 62 8.72 -34.74 0.67
C VAL A 62 10.19 -35.09 0.38
N LEU A 63 10.52 -36.03 -0.52
CA LEU A 63 11.90 -36.55 -0.65
C LEU A 63 12.66 -36.14 -1.92
N ALA A 64 11.99 -35.77 -3.03
CA ALA A 64 12.66 -35.21 -4.23
C ALA A 64 12.82 -33.66 -4.18
N MET A 65 12.19 -33.03 -3.19
CA MET A 65 11.96 -31.59 -3.15
C MET A 65 13.11 -30.73 -2.59
N ARG A 66 14.10 -31.30 -1.89
CA ARG A 66 15.02 -30.50 -1.05
C ARG A 66 15.85 -29.46 -1.83
N GLY A 67 16.26 -29.76 -3.06
CA GLY A 67 16.95 -28.80 -3.94
C GLY A 67 15.99 -27.81 -4.63
N ARG A 68 14.83 -28.28 -5.06
CA ARG A 68 13.80 -27.50 -5.75
C ARG A 68 13.10 -26.49 -4.83
N VAL A 69 12.78 -26.92 -3.60
CA VAL A 69 12.24 -26.07 -2.53
C VAL A 69 13.19 -24.94 -2.20
N ASN A 70 14.50 -25.21 -2.18
CA ASN A 70 15.48 -24.16 -1.89
C ASN A 70 15.57 -23.12 -3.02
N TYR A 71 15.48 -23.57 -4.29
CA TYR A 71 15.41 -22.66 -5.45
C TYR A 71 14.12 -21.83 -5.44
N ILE A 72 12.96 -22.45 -5.19
CA ILE A 72 11.67 -21.78 -5.10
C ILE A 72 11.68 -20.75 -3.96
N ARG A 73 12.17 -21.14 -2.78
CA ARG A 73 12.29 -20.24 -1.62
C ARG A 73 13.22 -19.06 -1.90
N LYS A 74 14.34 -19.28 -2.59
CA LYS A 74 15.26 -18.22 -3.02
C LYS A 74 14.61 -17.28 -4.03
N GLY A 75 13.85 -17.80 -4.99
CA GLY A 75 13.08 -17.00 -5.95
C GLY A 75 12.02 -16.13 -5.27
N LYS A 76 11.22 -16.70 -4.36
CA LYS A 76 10.21 -15.95 -3.58
C LYS A 76 10.83 -14.83 -2.74
N ARG A 77 11.99 -15.11 -2.14
CA ARG A 77 12.73 -14.10 -1.37
C ARG A 77 13.20 -12.95 -2.26
N GLN A 78 13.67 -13.23 -3.47
CA GLN A 78 14.06 -12.18 -4.42
C GLN A 78 12.87 -11.33 -4.88
N VAL A 79 11.68 -11.93 -5.09
CA VAL A 79 10.47 -11.17 -5.44
C VAL A 79 10.05 -10.23 -4.30
N LEU A 80 10.10 -10.73 -3.07
CA LEU A 80 9.81 -9.94 -1.88
C LEU A 80 10.83 -8.81 -1.66
N GLU A 81 12.13 -9.11 -1.81
CA GLU A 81 13.19 -8.10 -1.68
C GLU A 81 13.01 -6.97 -2.70
N LYS A 82 12.73 -7.30 -3.97
CA LYS A 82 12.41 -6.30 -5.00
C LYS A 82 11.16 -5.49 -4.67
N CYS A 83 10.12 -6.13 -4.14
CA CYS A 83 8.94 -5.41 -3.69
C CYS A 83 9.27 -4.38 -2.60
N CYS A 84 10.04 -4.76 -1.59
CA CYS A 84 10.44 -3.83 -0.54
C CYS A 84 11.32 -2.69 -1.08
N GLU A 85 12.22 -2.97 -2.04
CA GLU A 85 13.08 -1.99 -2.68
C GLU A 85 12.26 -0.94 -3.45
N GLU A 86 11.38 -1.38 -4.35
CA GLU A 86 10.49 -0.52 -5.14
C GLU A 86 9.59 0.35 -4.24
N MET A 87 9.01 -0.24 -3.20
CA MET A 87 8.16 0.49 -2.25
C MET A 87 8.94 1.48 -1.37
N SER A 88 10.26 1.28 -1.21
CA SER A 88 11.11 2.19 -0.46
C SER A 88 11.47 3.46 -1.25
N GLU A 89 11.29 3.46 -2.57
CA GLU A 89 11.47 4.66 -3.40
C GLU A 89 10.39 5.72 -3.13
N LEU A 90 9.24 5.30 -2.59
CA LEU A 90 8.16 6.19 -2.19
C LEU A 90 8.57 6.98 -0.94
N GLN A 91 8.67 8.30 -1.07
CA GLN A 91 9.26 9.17 -0.05
C GLN A 91 8.45 9.28 1.25
N SER A 92 7.16 8.89 1.24
CA SER A 92 6.27 9.07 2.39
C SER A 92 5.44 7.83 2.70
N ALA A 93 5.15 7.64 4.00
CA ALA A 93 4.25 6.59 4.47
C ALA A 93 2.85 6.67 3.83
N LYS A 94 2.39 7.88 3.50
CA LYS A 94 1.12 8.10 2.80
C LYS A 94 1.17 7.57 1.36
N CYS A 95 2.30 7.74 0.67
CA CYS A 95 2.48 7.18 -0.67
C CYS A 95 2.64 5.67 -0.65
N GLN A 96 3.33 5.14 0.35
CA GLN A 96 3.41 3.71 0.58
C GLN A 96 2.00 3.13 0.83
N CYS A 97 1.18 3.80 1.64
CA CYS A 97 -0.23 3.42 1.83
C CYS A 97 -1.02 3.45 0.52
N ARG A 98 -0.89 4.53 -0.26
CA ARG A 98 -1.61 4.65 -1.55
C ARG A 98 -1.17 3.58 -2.56
N ALA A 99 0.10 3.19 -2.55
CA ALA A 99 0.59 2.08 -3.37
C ALA A 99 -0.04 0.74 -2.96
N LEU A 100 -0.18 0.49 -1.65
CA LEU A 100 -0.89 -0.69 -1.15
C LEU A 100 -2.39 -0.67 -1.51
N GLN A 101 -3.05 0.48 -1.40
CA GLN A 101 -4.44 0.67 -1.84
C GLN A 101 -4.60 0.35 -3.34
N LYS A 102 -3.68 0.83 -4.19
CA LYS A 102 -3.67 0.53 -5.62
C LYS A 102 -3.53 -0.97 -5.90
N ILE A 103 -2.63 -1.65 -5.18
CA ILE A 103 -2.49 -3.11 -5.30
C ILE A 103 -3.82 -3.79 -4.91
N MET A 104 -4.43 -3.38 -3.80
CA MET A 104 -5.71 -3.93 -3.35
C MET A 104 -6.80 -3.74 -4.40
N GLU A 105 -6.96 -2.54 -4.93
CA GLU A 105 -7.95 -2.20 -5.97
C GLU A 105 -7.76 -2.97 -7.28
N GLU A 106 -6.51 -3.13 -7.74
CA GLU A 106 -6.22 -3.82 -9.00
C GLU A 106 -6.45 -5.34 -8.91
N GLN A 107 -6.16 -5.95 -7.75
CA GLN A 107 -6.29 -7.40 -7.60
C GLN A 107 -7.66 -7.84 -7.08
N SER A 108 -8.34 -7.02 -6.26
CA SER A 108 -9.62 -7.39 -5.63
C SER A 108 -10.75 -7.64 -6.62
N GLN A 109 -10.69 -7.05 -7.83
CA GLN A 109 -11.73 -7.19 -8.85
C GLN A 109 -12.08 -8.65 -9.22
N ASN A 110 -11.14 -9.58 -9.01
CA ASN A 110 -11.30 -11.00 -9.32
C ASN A 110 -11.27 -11.88 -8.07
N LEU A 111 -11.30 -11.31 -6.87
CA LEU A 111 -11.22 -12.03 -5.60
C LEU A 111 -12.58 -12.12 -4.91
N ASP A 112 -12.79 -13.22 -4.20
CA ASP A 112 -13.93 -13.35 -3.29
C ASP A 112 -13.70 -12.52 -2.02
N LYS A 113 -14.77 -12.20 -1.27
CA LYS A 113 -14.67 -11.41 -0.03
C LYS A 113 -13.68 -11.97 0.98
N THR A 114 -13.58 -13.30 1.09
CA THR A 114 -12.61 -13.95 1.98
C THR A 114 -11.18 -13.67 1.54
N GLN A 115 -10.92 -13.79 0.24
CA GLN A 115 -9.60 -13.54 -0.35
C GLN A 115 -9.23 -12.05 -0.28
N GLU A 116 -10.20 -11.14 -0.42
CA GLU A 116 -9.98 -9.71 -0.20
C GLU A 116 -9.54 -9.41 1.25
N GLU A 117 -10.16 -10.05 2.25
CA GLU A 117 -9.79 -9.86 3.66
C GLU A 117 -8.40 -10.46 3.97
N GLU A 118 -8.04 -11.57 3.34
CA GLU A 118 -6.70 -12.15 3.43
C GLU A 118 -5.66 -11.27 2.74
N MET A 119 -6.02 -10.69 1.59
CA MET A 119 -5.19 -9.73 0.89
C MET A 119 -4.88 -8.51 1.76
N GLU A 120 -5.88 -7.96 2.44
CA GLU A 120 -5.70 -6.82 3.35
C GLU A 120 -4.67 -7.15 4.45
N LYS A 121 -4.81 -8.32 5.08
CA LYS A 121 -3.89 -8.79 6.12
C LYS A 121 -2.47 -8.99 5.58
N GLU A 122 -2.32 -9.59 4.41
CA GLU A 122 -1.01 -9.83 3.80
C GLU A 122 -0.34 -8.52 3.37
N LEU A 123 -1.08 -7.53 2.87
CA LEU A 123 -0.55 -6.19 2.56
C LEU A 123 -0.09 -5.47 3.83
N MET A 124 -0.84 -5.57 4.93
CA MET A 124 -0.41 -5.02 6.22
C MET A 124 0.83 -5.73 6.77
N TYR A 125 0.92 -7.05 6.64
CA TYR A 125 2.10 -7.81 7.03
C TYR A 125 3.32 -7.43 6.18
N LEU A 126 3.13 -7.28 4.86
CA LEU A 126 4.15 -6.81 3.92
C LEU A 126 4.68 -5.44 4.35
N ALA A 127 3.79 -4.52 4.72
CA ALA A 127 4.17 -3.19 5.17
C ALA A 127 5.05 -3.22 6.41
N MET A 128 4.68 -4.03 7.41
CA MET A 128 5.47 -4.21 8.62
C MET A 128 6.84 -4.86 8.31
N ARG A 129 6.86 -5.85 7.42
CA ARG A 129 8.06 -6.61 7.06
C ARG A 129 9.07 -5.80 6.27
N CYS A 130 8.62 -4.99 5.33
CA CYS A 130 9.48 -4.10 4.55
C CYS A 130 9.83 -2.80 5.30
N GLY A 131 9.27 -2.58 6.49
CA GLY A 131 9.55 -1.40 7.30
C GLY A 131 9.00 -0.12 6.70
N PHE A 132 7.83 -0.19 6.04
CA PHE A 132 7.14 1.00 5.58
C PHE A 132 6.83 1.90 6.79
N GLY A 133 6.74 3.21 6.54
CA GLY A 133 6.45 4.17 7.60
C GLY A 133 5.15 3.84 8.35
N PRO A 134 4.85 4.52 9.47
CA PRO A 134 3.71 4.19 10.30
C PRO A 134 2.42 4.18 9.48
N MET A 135 1.81 3.00 9.31
CA MET A 135 0.54 2.79 8.61
C MET A 135 -0.68 3.24 9.44
N LEU A 136 -0.46 4.12 10.41
CA LEU A 136 -1.50 4.68 11.27
C LEU A 136 -2.46 5.50 10.39
N GLY A 137 -3.68 5.00 10.24
CA GLY A 137 -4.72 5.62 9.40
C GLY A 137 -4.66 5.24 7.92
N CYS A 138 -3.85 4.24 7.54
CA CYS A 138 -3.95 3.63 6.22
C CYS A 138 -5.13 2.64 6.20
N ASP A 139 -6.25 3.04 5.62
CA ASP A 139 -7.36 2.14 5.36
C ASP A 139 -7.28 1.68 3.90
N LEU A 140 -6.89 0.42 3.70
CA LEU A 140 -6.69 -0.15 2.37
C LEU A 140 -7.99 -0.28 1.57
N ARG A 141 -9.13 -0.32 2.27
CA ARG A 141 -10.47 -0.44 1.68
C ARG A 141 -11.13 0.93 1.50
N SER A 142 -10.51 2.00 2.00
CA SER A 142 -11.01 3.36 1.85
C SER A 142 -10.83 3.82 0.40
N HIS A 143 -11.83 3.53 -0.42
CA HIS A 143 -12.02 4.26 -1.67
C HIS A 143 -12.31 5.73 -1.34
N HIS A 144 -11.46 6.61 -1.87
CA HIS A 144 -11.78 8.02 -1.95
C HIS A 144 -12.99 8.21 -2.89
N ASN A 145 -14.10 8.72 -2.34
CA ASN A 145 -14.84 9.79 -3.02
C ASN A 145 -14.05 11.10 -2.87
#